data_AF-A0AAD7HKQ2-F1
#
_entry.id   AF-A0AAD7HKQ2-F1
#
_cell.length_a   1.000
_cell.length_b   1.000
_cell.length_c   1.000
_cell.angle_alpha   90.00
_cell.angle_beta   90.00
_cell.angle_gamma   90.00
#
_symmetry.space_group_name_H-M   'P 1'
#
loop_
_entity.id
_entity.type
_entity.pdbx_description
1 polymer ?
#
loop_
_entity_poly.entity_id
_entity_poly.type
_entity_poly.pdbx_seq_one_letter_code
_entity_poly.pdbx_strand_id
1 'polypeptide(L)'
;RSMRAVLFTETGLLPIRYRRAIIVLKHAKYWAHLTYDHYAHAAYMESLRLSSQGHVSWAADLRTVLGAFPIPVACPESALESAESIDVVISAVESSCEETMQGELDRAARTYLLRKRLERDDNGNLRTVVLRFRDYLRIVSVPHRKAFTRFLLSDHSLGVEALRHTDRYRKYNIPRAWRLCRFCQMEVEDETHAALVCTGHPELSPLRADF
;
A
#
# COMPACT_ATOMS: atom_id res chain seq x y z
N ARG A 1 -4.12 2.67 16.95
CA ARG A 1 -3.89 3.67 15.87
C ARG A 1 -4.26 3.04 14.52
N SER A 2 -5.03 3.74 13.69
CA SER A 2 -5.43 3.25 12.34
C SER A 2 -4.24 3.25 11.38
N MET A 3 -4.13 2.21 10.55
CA MET A 3 -3.05 2.08 9.56
C MET A 3 -3.43 2.82 8.27
N ARG A 4 -2.59 3.74 7.84
CA ARG A 4 -2.81 4.50 6.60
C ARG A 4 -2.50 3.68 5.36
N ALA A 5 -1.54 2.75 5.40
CA ALA A 5 -1.25 1.85 4.28
C ALA A 5 -2.52 1.16 3.75
N VAL A 6 -3.37 0.66 4.66
CA VAL A 6 -4.65 0.03 4.31
C VAL A 6 -5.55 0.95 3.49
N LEU A 7 -5.66 2.23 3.86
CA LEU A 7 -6.45 3.19 3.08
C LEU A 7 -5.94 3.25 1.65
N PHE A 8 -4.64 3.42 1.46
CA PHE A 8 -4.04 3.60 0.13
C PHE A 8 -4.07 2.31 -0.69
N THR A 9 -3.74 1.16 -0.09
CA THR A 9 -3.66 -0.14 -0.77
C THR A 9 -5.02 -0.66 -1.21
N GLU A 10 -6.07 -0.35 -0.45
CA GLU A 10 -7.44 -0.83 -0.73
C GLU A 10 -8.22 0.12 -1.65
N THR A 11 -7.91 1.42 -1.63
CA THR A 11 -8.58 2.41 -2.50
C THR A 11 -7.83 2.70 -3.79
N GLY A 12 -6.57 2.27 -3.90
CA GLY A 12 -5.69 2.61 -5.02
C GLY A 12 -5.26 4.08 -5.04
N LEU A 13 -5.48 4.82 -3.94
CA LEU A 13 -5.05 6.21 -3.83
C LEU A 13 -3.57 6.29 -3.51
N LEU A 14 -2.85 7.15 -4.24
CA LEU A 14 -1.46 7.48 -3.91
C LEU A 14 -1.40 8.39 -2.66
N PRO A 15 -0.50 8.11 -1.70
CA PRO A 15 -0.22 9.06 -0.63
C PRO A 15 0.23 10.41 -1.19
N ILE A 16 -0.22 11.50 -0.58
CA ILE A 16 -0.07 12.85 -1.13
C ILE A 16 1.38 13.24 -1.45
N ARG A 17 2.35 12.75 -0.64
CA ARG A 17 3.78 13.02 -0.87
C ARG A 17 4.30 12.42 -2.18
N TYR A 18 3.91 11.19 -2.51
CA TYR A 18 4.31 10.53 -3.75
C TYR A 18 3.58 11.15 -4.94
N ARG A 19 2.27 11.42 -4.80
CA ARG A 19 1.49 12.07 -5.84
C ARG A 19 2.07 13.44 -6.21
N ARG A 20 2.44 14.26 -5.22
CA ARG A 20 3.07 15.57 -5.46
C ARG A 20 4.42 15.42 -6.17
N ALA A 21 5.27 14.50 -5.72
CA ALA A 21 6.56 14.26 -6.38
C ALA A 21 6.39 13.83 -7.85
N ILE A 22 5.46 12.92 -8.14
CA ILE A 22 5.16 12.50 -9.53
C ILE A 22 4.68 13.68 -10.37
N ILE A 23 3.80 14.54 -9.84
CA ILE A 23 3.33 15.74 -10.57
C ILE A 23 4.50 16.67 -10.88
N VAL A 24 5.36 16.94 -9.89
CA VAL A 24 6.54 17.79 -10.05
C VAL A 24 7.51 17.21 -11.09
N LEU A 25 7.75 15.89 -11.08
CA LEU A 25 8.56 15.20 -12.07
C LEU A 25 7.95 15.25 -13.48
N LYS A 26 6.61 15.14 -13.60
CA LYS A 26 5.92 15.32 -14.89
C LYS A 26 6.08 16.72 -15.46
N HIS A 27 6.11 17.75 -14.60
CA HIS A 27 6.45 19.11 -15.02
C HIS A 27 7.93 19.24 -15.41
N ALA A 28 8.84 18.60 -14.67
CA ALA A 28 10.26 18.53 -15.02
C ALA A 28 10.47 17.93 -16.41
N LYS A 29 9.77 16.82 -16.69
CA LYS A 29 9.76 16.15 -17.99
C LYS A 29 9.31 17.09 -19.10
N TYR A 30 8.24 17.85 -18.85
CA TYR A 30 7.75 18.85 -19.78
C TYR A 30 8.81 19.93 -20.05
N TRP A 31 9.44 20.48 -19.01
CA TRP A 31 10.49 21.51 -19.17
C TRP A 31 11.73 21.00 -19.89
N ALA A 32 12.13 19.74 -19.64
CA ALA A 32 13.24 19.10 -20.34
C ALA A 32 12.97 18.91 -21.85
N HIS A 33 11.70 18.83 -22.26
CA HIS A 33 11.31 18.67 -23.66
C HIS A 33 11.16 20.00 -24.43
N LEU A 34 11.12 21.14 -23.73
CA LEU A 34 10.99 22.44 -24.35
C LEU A 34 12.26 22.83 -25.12
N THR A 35 12.09 23.71 -26.10
CA THR A 35 13.18 24.26 -26.89
C THR A 35 14.03 25.25 -26.09
N TYR A 36 15.29 25.44 -26.49
CA TYR A 36 16.27 26.27 -25.77
C TYR A 36 15.90 27.76 -25.67
N ASP A 37 15.07 28.25 -26.58
CA ASP A 37 14.57 29.63 -26.61
C ASP A 37 13.41 29.87 -25.62
N HIS A 38 12.85 28.81 -25.03
CA HIS A 38 11.76 28.93 -24.08
C HIS A 38 12.26 29.25 -22.66
N TYR A 39 11.79 30.35 -22.06
CA TYR A 39 12.24 30.79 -20.73
C TYR A 39 12.16 29.72 -19.64
N ALA A 40 11.09 28.90 -19.65
CA ALA A 40 10.95 27.80 -18.69
C ALA A 40 12.07 26.73 -18.84
N HIS A 41 12.52 26.45 -20.05
CA HIS A 41 13.64 25.54 -20.28
C HIS A 41 14.94 26.15 -19.76
N ALA A 42 15.21 27.42 -20.09
CA ALA A 42 16.40 28.12 -19.60
C ALA A 42 16.46 28.17 -18.06
N ALA A 43 15.34 28.49 -17.40
CA ALA A 43 15.24 28.49 -15.93
C ALA A 43 15.42 27.09 -15.34
N TYR A 44 14.91 26.05 -16.00
CA TYR A 44 15.08 24.67 -15.58
C TYR A 44 16.55 24.24 -15.66
N MET A 45 17.22 24.49 -16.79
CA MET A 45 18.64 24.18 -16.96
C MET A 45 19.52 24.92 -15.95
N GLU A 46 19.20 26.19 -15.67
CA GLU A 46 19.88 26.95 -14.63
C GLU A 46 19.66 26.34 -13.23
N SER A 47 18.44 25.87 -12.94
CA SER A 47 18.19 25.15 -11.68
C SER A 47 19.00 23.85 -11.58
N LEU A 48 19.20 23.11 -12.68
CA LEU A 48 20.05 21.91 -12.67
C LEU A 48 21.51 22.28 -12.41
N ARG A 49 22.02 23.33 -13.08
CA ARG A 49 23.38 23.85 -12.91
C ARG A 49 23.65 24.34 -11.50
N LEU A 50 22.71 25.06 -10.88
CA LEU A 50 22.83 25.50 -9.49
C LEU A 50 22.90 24.30 -8.54
N SER A 51 22.08 23.26 -8.79
CA SER A 51 22.10 22.06 -7.97
C SER A 51 23.43 21.29 -8.07
N SER A 52 24.07 21.19 -9.24
CA SER A 52 25.36 20.51 -9.37
C SER A 52 26.51 21.27 -8.70
N GLN A 53 26.35 22.58 -8.53
CA GLN A 53 27.26 23.43 -7.77
C GLN A 53 26.98 23.44 -6.25
N GLY A 54 26.00 22.67 -5.78
CA GLY A 54 25.62 22.60 -4.37
C GLY A 54 24.80 23.79 -3.87
N HIS A 55 24.26 24.62 -4.77
CA HIS A 55 23.40 25.74 -4.41
C HIS A 55 21.93 25.31 -4.28
N VAL A 56 21.20 26.02 -3.42
CA VAL A 56 19.76 25.86 -3.26
C VAL A 56 19.08 26.21 -4.58
N SER A 57 18.21 25.32 -5.04
CA SER A 57 17.51 25.43 -6.30
C SER A 57 16.31 24.49 -6.30
N TRP A 58 15.38 24.68 -7.24
CA TRP A 58 14.23 23.80 -7.39
C TRP A 58 14.65 22.32 -7.57
N ALA A 59 15.72 22.06 -8.33
CA ALA A 59 16.24 20.72 -8.56
C ALA A 59 16.90 20.12 -7.31
N ALA A 60 17.62 20.93 -6.52
CA ALA A 60 18.18 20.49 -5.24
C ALA A 60 17.06 20.11 -4.25
N ASP A 61 16.00 20.93 -4.16
CA ASP A 61 14.84 20.66 -3.30
C ASP A 61 14.14 19.36 -3.71
N LEU A 62 13.96 19.12 -5.02
CA LEU A 62 13.38 17.88 -5.52
C LEU A 62 14.22 16.66 -5.10
N ARG A 63 15.55 16.72 -5.26
CA ARG A 63 16.45 15.65 -4.81
C ARG A 63 16.34 15.39 -3.30
N THR A 64 16.25 16.45 -2.49
CA THR A 64 16.02 16.33 -1.05
C THR A 64 14.70 15.61 -0.75
N VAL A 65 13.61 15.99 -1.42
CA VAL A 65 12.30 15.34 -1.24
C VAL A 65 12.34 13.86 -1.63
N LEU A 66 12.98 13.51 -2.74
CA LEU A 66 13.12 12.13 -3.21
C LEU A 66 13.96 11.28 -2.25
N GLY A 67 15.02 11.85 -1.67
CA GLY A 67 15.84 11.20 -0.66
C GLY A 67 15.15 11.04 0.70
N ALA A 68 14.15 11.87 1.00
CA ALA A 68 13.41 11.85 2.26
C ALA A 68 12.25 10.84 2.30
N PHE A 69 11.99 10.10 1.21
CA PHE A 69 11.01 9.01 1.26
C PHE A 69 11.48 7.88 2.19
N PRO A 70 10.54 7.10 2.79
CA PRO A 70 10.93 5.97 3.63
C PRO A 70 11.81 4.95 2.91
N ILE A 71 11.60 4.80 1.61
CA ILE A 71 12.52 4.14 0.69
C ILE A 71 13.06 5.23 -0.22
N PRO A 72 14.30 5.71 0.01
CA PRO A 72 14.88 6.81 -0.75
C PRO A 72 14.93 6.52 -2.25
N VAL A 73 14.60 7.51 -3.07
CA VAL A 73 14.71 7.41 -4.52
C VAL A 73 15.97 8.13 -4.97
N ALA A 74 16.89 7.40 -5.59
CA ALA A 74 18.10 7.96 -6.14
C ALA A 74 17.78 8.88 -7.33
N CYS A 75 18.31 10.09 -7.30
CA CYS A 75 18.13 11.08 -8.36
C CYS A 75 19.48 11.77 -8.66
N PRO A 76 20.40 11.09 -9.37
CA PRO A 76 21.68 11.68 -9.76
C PRO A 76 21.49 12.91 -10.66
N GLU A 77 22.59 13.60 -10.97
CA GLU A 77 22.55 14.83 -11.78
C GLU A 77 21.88 14.60 -13.14
N SER A 78 22.30 13.55 -13.85
CA SER A 78 21.76 13.16 -15.17
C SER A 78 20.31 12.68 -15.16
N ALA A 79 19.76 12.34 -13.99
CA ALA A 79 18.40 11.79 -13.90
C ALA A 79 17.29 12.82 -14.21
N LEU A 80 17.63 14.10 -14.26
CA LEU A 80 16.70 15.19 -14.57
C LEU A 80 17.01 15.87 -15.91
N GLU A 81 17.98 15.39 -16.68
CA GLU A 81 18.41 16.04 -17.92
C GLU A 81 17.52 15.71 -19.12
N SER A 82 16.88 14.54 -19.16
CA SER A 82 16.09 14.10 -20.30
C SER A 82 14.72 13.58 -19.88
N ALA A 83 13.77 13.58 -20.83
CA ALA A 83 12.43 13.09 -20.57
C ALA A 83 12.41 11.59 -20.21
N GLU A 84 13.29 10.81 -20.82
CA GLU A 84 13.46 9.38 -20.60
C GLU A 84 14.08 9.10 -19.23
N SER A 85 15.10 9.86 -18.82
CA SER A 85 15.69 9.69 -17.49
C SER A 85 14.72 10.07 -16.38
N ILE A 86 13.89 11.09 -16.61
CA ILE A 86 12.81 11.47 -15.68
C ILE A 86 11.73 10.39 -15.56
N ASP A 87 11.38 9.69 -16.65
CA ASP A 87 10.43 8.56 -16.59
C ASP A 87 10.96 7.42 -15.72
N VAL A 88 12.27 7.18 -15.73
CA VAL A 88 12.91 6.22 -14.81
C VAL A 88 12.76 6.67 -13.36
N VAL A 89 12.94 7.97 -13.07
CA VAL A 89 12.74 8.51 -11.71
C VAL A 89 11.27 8.39 -11.29
N ILE A 90 10.31 8.70 -12.16
CA ILE A 90 8.87 8.54 -11.87
C ILE A 90 8.57 7.07 -11.51
N SER A 91 9.07 6.12 -12.30
CA SER A 91 8.90 4.68 -12.06
C SER A 91 9.53 4.24 -10.74
N ALA A 92 10.67 4.82 -10.35
CA ALA A 92 11.31 4.57 -9.07
C ALA A 92 10.51 5.15 -7.89
N VAL A 93 9.87 6.32 -8.06
CA VAL A 93 8.95 6.90 -7.05
C VAL A 93 7.72 6.03 -6.85
N GLU A 94 7.15 5.48 -7.92
CA GLU A 94 6.02 4.55 -7.85
C GLU A 94 6.43 3.26 -7.13
N SER A 95 7.56 2.66 -7.51
CA SER A 95 8.13 1.47 -6.83
C SER A 95 8.38 1.71 -5.34
N SER A 96 9.01 2.85 -4.99
CA SER A 96 9.24 3.25 -3.59
C SER A 96 7.93 3.36 -2.80
N CYS A 97 6.88 3.88 -3.42
CA CYS A 97 5.56 3.96 -2.80
C CYS A 97 4.98 2.57 -2.53
N GLU A 98 4.95 1.71 -3.54
CA GLU A 98 4.39 0.36 -3.42
C GLU A 98 5.14 -0.47 -2.39
N GLU A 99 6.47 -0.47 -2.43
CA GLU A 99 7.29 -1.22 -1.47
C GLU A 99 7.12 -0.68 -0.05
N THR A 100 7.02 0.64 0.13
CA THR A 100 6.75 1.24 1.44
C THR A 100 5.39 0.77 1.97
N MET A 101 4.34 0.80 1.15
CA MET A 101 2.99 0.38 1.55
C MET A 101 2.94 -1.11 1.86
N GLN A 102 3.53 -1.96 1.01
CA GLN A 102 3.60 -3.40 1.23
C GLN A 102 4.38 -3.73 2.51
N GLY A 103 5.50 -3.04 2.74
CA GLY A 103 6.28 -3.19 3.97
C GLY A 103 5.53 -2.77 5.24
N GLU A 104 4.62 -1.78 5.18
CA GLU A 104 3.72 -1.47 6.30
C GLU A 104 2.71 -2.61 6.56
N LEU A 105 2.16 -3.22 5.50
CA LEU A 105 1.23 -4.35 5.61
C LEU A 105 1.91 -5.63 6.12
N ASP A 106 3.14 -5.88 5.71
CA ASP A 106 3.87 -7.10 6.08
C ASP A 106 4.27 -7.08 7.56
N ARG A 107 4.62 -5.91 8.10
CA ARG A 107 5.00 -5.74 9.51
C ARG A 107 3.83 -5.86 10.49
N ALA A 108 2.60 -5.59 10.04
CA ALA A 108 1.44 -5.59 10.92
C ALA A 108 0.76 -6.96 10.95
N ALA A 109 0.56 -7.51 12.15
CA ALA A 109 -0.09 -8.82 12.34
C ALA A 109 -1.54 -8.84 11.82
N ARG A 110 -2.25 -7.71 11.95
CA ARG A 110 -3.66 -7.53 11.58
C ARG A 110 -3.95 -7.38 10.08
N THR A 111 -2.92 -7.41 9.25
CA THR A 111 -3.05 -7.22 7.79
C THR A 111 -2.60 -8.45 7.05
N TYR A 112 -2.60 -9.63 7.69
CA TYR A 112 -2.08 -10.85 7.07
C TYR A 112 -2.84 -11.21 5.77
N LEU A 113 -4.15 -10.98 5.71
CA LEU A 113 -4.99 -11.16 4.51
C LEU A 113 -4.72 -10.12 3.40
N LEU A 114 -3.97 -9.06 3.70
CA LEU A 114 -3.64 -8.01 2.75
C LEU A 114 -2.20 -8.18 2.20
N ARG A 115 -1.42 -9.12 2.73
CA ARG A 115 -0.02 -9.30 2.33
C ARG A 115 0.06 -9.94 0.96
N LYS A 116 0.91 -9.39 0.08
CA LYS A 116 1.21 -9.92 -1.25
C LYS A 116 -0.06 -10.32 -2.03
N ARG A 117 -1.11 -9.50 -1.94
CA ARG A 117 -2.39 -9.82 -2.57
C ARG A 117 -2.22 -9.94 -4.09
N LEU A 118 -2.61 -11.10 -4.60
CA LEU A 118 -2.66 -11.37 -6.02
C LEU A 118 -3.97 -10.86 -6.60
N GLU A 119 -3.89 -10.23 -7.75
CA GLU A 119 -4.99 -9.69 -8.50
C GLU A 119 -4.88 -10.18 -9.95
N ARG A 120 -6.04 -10.46 -10.57
CA ARG A 120 -6.07 -10.76 -12.00
C ARG A 120 -5.84 -9.48 -12.79
N ASP A 121 -4.93 -9.55 -13.77
CA ASP A 121 -4.80 -8.54 -14.81
C ASP A 121 -5.87 -8.74 -15.91
N ASP A 122 -5.89 -7.84 -16.89
CA ASP A 122 -6.85 -7.88 -18.00
C ASP A 122 -6.66 -9.12 -18.89
N ASN A 123 -5.48 -9.75 -18.82
CA ASN A 123 -5.14 -10.98 -19.53
C ASN A 123 -5.42 -12.25 -18.68
N GLY A 124 -5.95 -12.09 -17.47
CA GLY A 124 -6.26 -13.16 -16.53
C GLY A 124 -5.09 -13.68 -15.70
N ASN A 125 -3.87 -13.14 -15.88
CA ASN A 125 -2.69 -13.51 -15.11
C ASN A 125 -2.74 -12.95 -13.69
N LEU A 126 -2.20 -13.69 -12.73
CA LEU A 126 -2.09 -13.25 -11.35
C LEU A 126 -0.85 -12.39 -11.17
N ARG A 127 -1.04 -11.15 -10.72
CA ARG A 127 0.03 -10.22 -10.37
C ARG A 127 -0.21 -9.62 -8.99
N THR A 128 0.87 -9.37 -8.26
CA THR A 128 0.79 -8.60 -7.02
C THR A 128 0.55 -7.14 -7.37
N VAL A 129 -0.55 -6.56 -6.87
CA VAL A 129 -0.84 -5.13 -7.06
C VAL A 129 -1.08 -4.51 -5.70
N VAL A 130 -0.17 -3.63 -5.27
CA VAL A 130 -0.21 -3.02 -3.93
C VAL A 130 -1.29 -1.94 -3.86
N LEU A 131 -1.32 -1.03 -4.84
CA LEU A 131 -2.27 0.08 -4.90
C LEU A 131 -3.36 -0.22 -5.94
N ARG A 132 -4.52 -0.72 -5.51
CA ARG A 132 -5.67 -0.95 -6.40
C ARG A 132 -6.98 -0.75 -5.66
N PHE A 133 -7.96 -0.16 -6.33
CA PHE A 133 -9.33 -0.14 -5.80
C PHE A 133 -9.89 -1.56 -5.79
N ARG A 134 -10.16 -2.10 -4.60
CA ARG A 134 -10.55 -3.51 -4.44
C ARG A 134 -12.02 -3.74 -4.72
N ASP A 135 -12.33 -4.87 -5.35
CA ASP A 135 -13.69 -5.16 -5.81
C ASP A 135 -14.70 -5.36 -4.67
N TYR A 136 -14.24 -5.82 -3.49
CA TYR A 136 -15.15 -5.91 -2.34
C TYR A 136 -15.68 -4.54 -1.88
N LEU A 137 -14.99 -3.45 -2.21
CA LEU A 137 -15.50 -2.10 -1.96
C LEU A 137 -16.64 -1.71 -2.92
N ARG A 138 -16.89 -2.50 -3.98
CA ARG A 138 -18.02 -2.34 -4.90
C ARG A 138 -19.27 -3.11 -4.48
N ILE A 139 -19.21 -3.95 -3.44
CA ILE A 139 -20.38 -4.68 -2.93
C ILE A 139 -21.50 -3.67 -2.64
N VAL A 140 -22.64 -3.80 -3.31
CA VAL A 140 -23.73 -2.80 -3.26
C VAL A 140 -24.29 -2.67 -1.84
N SER A 141 -24.59 -3.80 -1.21
CA SER A 141 -25.10 -3.87 0.17
C SER A 141 -24.10 -3.25 1.15
N VAL A 142 -24.48 -2.12 1.75
CA VAL A 142 -23.67 -1.42 2.75
C VAL A 142 -23.33 -2.31 3.95
N PRO A 143 -24.29 -3.07 4.52
CA PRO A 143 -23.97 -4.01 5.60
C PRO A 143 -22.92 -5.05 5.21
N HIS A 144 -23.04 -5.65 4.01
CA HIS A 144 -22.10 -6.68 3.55
C HIS A 144 -20.72 -6.09 3.27
N ARG A 145 -20.65 -4.95 2.60
CA ARG A 145 -19.40 -4.23 2.35
C ARG A 145 -18.69 -3.89 3.66
N LYS A 146 -19.42 -3.41 4.67
CA LYS A 146 -18.86 -3.15 6.01
C LYS A 146 -18.38 -4.42 6.69
N ALA A 147 -19.18 -5.48 6.69
CA ALA A 147 -18.82 -6.76 7.30
C ALA A 147 -17.55 -7.35 6.66
N PHE A 148 -17.46 -7.34 5.33
CA PHE A 148 -16.30 -7.86 4.61
C PHE A 148 -15.06 -6.99 4.80
N THR A 149 -15.21 -5.67 4.80
CA THR A 149 -14.10 -4.75 5.11
C THR A 149 -13.59 -4.99 6.53
N ARG A 150 -14.49 -5.12 7.50
CA ARG A 150 -14.12 -5.45 8.88
C ARG A 150 -13.41 -6.78 8.99
N PHE A 151 -13.89 -7.78 8.27
CA PHE A 151 -13.26 -9.09 8.20
C PHE A 151 -11.83 -9.00 7.67
N LEU A 152 -11.60 -8.32 6.54
CA LEU A 152 -10.27 -8.18 5.95
C LEU A 152 -9.29 -7.34 6.77
N LEU A 153 -9.80 -6.35 7.50
CA LEU A 153 -9.00 -5.39 8.25
C LEU A 153 -8.87 -5.73 9.74
N SER A 154 -9.20 -6.98 10.10
CA SER A 154 -9.11 -7.50 11.47
C SER A 154 -9.91 -6.67 12.49
N ASP A 155 -11.10 -6.20 12.10
CA ASP A 155 -12.11 -5.55 12.94
C ASP A 155 -13.31 -6.49 13.15
N HIS A 156 -13.03 -7.72 13.56
CA HIS A 156 -14.02 -8.79 13.73
C HIS A 156 -13.88 -9.51 15.08
N SER A 157 -14.88 -10.30 15.43
CA SER A 157 -14.97 -10.97 16.74
C SER A 157 -14.28 -12.34 16.83
N LEU A 158 -13.55 -12.78 15.79
CA LEU A 158 -12.75 -14.01 15.85
C LEU A 158 -11.64 -13.92 16.89
N GLY A 159 -11.29 -15.07 17.46
CA GLY A 159 -10.38 -15.21 18.59
C GLY A 159 -9.00 -14.64 18.33
N VAL A 160 -8.48 -14.74 17.09
CA VAL A 160 -7.18 -14.16 16.73
C VAL A 160 -7.08 -12.65 16.99
N GLU A 161 -8.21 -11.92 16.93
CA GLU A 161 -8.30 -10.48 17.23
C GLU A 161 -8.93 -10.21 18.59
N ALA A 162 -10.07 -10.82 18.91
CA ALA A 162 -10.76 -10.61 20.19
C ALA A 162 -9.87 -10.98 21.41
N LEU A 163 -9.02 -12.00 21.27
CA LEU A 163 -8.11 -12.44 22.33
C LEU A 163 -6.72 -11.80 22.26
N ARG A 164 -6.48 -10.94 21.26
CA ARG A 164 -5.23 -10.20 21.09
C ARG A 164 -5.09 -9.04 22.05
N HIS A 165 -6.19 -8.36 22.33
CA HIS A 165 -6.23 -7.12 23.10
C HIS A 165 -6.62 -7.40 24.56
N THR A 166 -6.05 -6.65 25.49
CA THR A 166 -6.58 -6.62 26.87
C THR A 166 -7.96 -5.96 26.91
N ASP A 167 -8.75 -6.28 27.92
CA ASP A 167 -10.04 -5.65 28.16
C ASP A 167 -10.19 -5.22 29.64
N ARG A 168 -11.40 -4.84 30.04
CA ARG A 168 -11.67 -4.40 31.41
C ARG A 168 -11.38 -5.51 32.44
N TYR A 169 -11.67 -6.76 32.09
CA TYR A 169 -11.60 -7.93 32.95
C TYR A 169 -10.31 -8.75 32.74
N ARG A 170 -9.74 -8.74 31.52
CA ARG A 170 -8.48 -9.42 31.18
C ARG A 170 -7.35 -8.43 30.95
N LYS A 171 -6.39 -8.38 31.88
CA LYS A 171 -5.22 -7.47 31.81
C LYS A 171 -3.99 -8.04 31.11
N TYR A 172 -4.08 -9.25 30.56
CA TYR A 172 -2.99 -9.89 29.82
C TYR A 172 -3.43 -10.25 28.39
N ASN A 173 -2.45 -10.30 27.48
CA ASN A 173 -2.68 -10.75 26.10
C ASN A 173 -2.64 -12.28 26.06
N ILE A 174 -3.55 -12.91 25.32
CA ILE A 174 -3.50 -14.36 25.11
C ILE A 174 -2.52 -14.66 23.97
N PRO A 175 -1.51 -15.55 24.16
CA PRO A 175 -0.63 -16.00 23.08
C PRO A 175 -1.42 -16.52 21.88
N ARG A 176 -0.96 -16.26 20.64
CA ARG A 176 -1.70 -16.66 19.41
C ARG A 176 -2.07 -18.15 19.43
N ALA A 177 -1.14 -19.00 19.85
CA ALA A 177 -1.33 -20.45 19.92
C ALA A 177 -2.49 -20.90 20.84
N TRP A 178 -2.94 -20.05 21.77
CA TRP A 178 -4.01 -20.37 22.71
C TRP A 178 -5.35 -19.74 22.32
N ARG A 179 -5.42 -19.03 21.19
CA ARG A 179 -6.64 -18.38 20.69
C ARG A 179 -7.47 -19.38 19.89
N LEU A 180 -7.89 -20.47 20.54
CA LEU A 180 -8.53 -21.61 19.88
C LEU A 180 -9.88 -21.24 19.26
N CYS A 181 -10.20 -21.93 18.16
CA CYS A 181 -11.45 -21.83 17.42
C CYS A 181 -12.66 -22.16 18.30
N ARG A 182 -13.67 -21.30 18.32
CA ARG A 182 -14.89 -21.54 19.10
C ARG A 182 -15.69 -22.74 18.59
N PHE A 183 -15.49 -23.11 17.32
CA PHE A 183 -16.21 -24.21 16.69
C PHE A 183 -15.55 -25.55 16.97
N CYS A 184 -14.27 -25.72 16.60
CA CYS A 184 -13.59 -27.01 16.74
C CYS A 184 -12.73 -27.14 18.00
N GLN A 185 -12.34 -26.02 18.64
CA GLN A 185 -11.43 -25.98 19.79
C GLN A 185 -10.04 -26.61 19.58
N MET A 186 -9.67 -26.95 18.34
CA MET A 186 -8.39 -27.61 18.04
C MET A 186 -7.34 -26.65 17.47
N GLU A 187 -7.75 -25.76 16.56
CA GLU A 187 -6.87 -24.85 15.82
C GLU A 187 -7.06 -23.40 16.26
N VAL A 188 -6.14 -22.50 15.88
CA VAL A 188 -6.29 -21.06 16.12
C VAL A 188 -7.50 -20.50 15.36
N GLU A 189 -8.31 -19.67 16.02
CA GLU A 189 -9.45 -18.97 15.42
C GLU A 189 -9.02 -17.77 14.59
N ASP A 190 -8.36 -18.02 13.46
CA ASP A 190 -8.08 -17.00 12.44
C ASP A 190 -9.12 -16.98 11.32
N GLU A 191 -9.04 -15.94 10.50
CA GLU A 191 -9.96 -15.62 9.43
C GLU A 191 -10.04 -16.78 8.42
N THR A 192 -8.91 -17.35 8.00
CA THR A 192 -8.87 -18.49 7.09
C THR A 192 -9.47 -19.74 7.72
N HIS A 193 -9.08 -20.09 8.95
CA HIS A 193 -9.59 -21.28 9.61
C HIS A 193 -11.10 -21.19 9.83
N ALA A 194 -11.58 -20.12 10.48
CA ALA A 194 -12.98 -19.97 10.84
C ALA A 194 -13.89 -19.84 9.61
N ALA A 195 -13.45 -19.16 8.54
CA ALA A 195 -14.28 -18.92 7.36
C ALA A 195 -14.21 -20.03 6.31
N LEU A 196 -13.06 -20.69 6.11
CA LEU A 196 -12.84 -21.59 4.96
C LEU A 196 -12.53 -23.04 5.34
N VAL A 197 -11.97 -23.31 6.52
CA VAL A 197 -11.41 -24.65 6.84
C VAL A 197 -12.21 -25.39 7.90
N CYS A 198 -12.70 -24.70 8.93
CA CYS A 198 -13.20 -25.33 10.15
C CYS A 198 -14.49 -26.13 9.94
N THR A 199 -14.48 -27.45 10.16
CA THR A 199 -15.67 -28.31 10.06
C THR A 199 -16.49 -28.40 11.36
N GLY A 200 -16.10 -27.67 12.40
CA GLY A 200 -16.76 -27.72 13.71
C GLY A 200 -18.13 -27.04 13.77
N HIS A 201 -18.55 -26.32 12.72
CA HIS A 201 -19.88 -25.68 12.66
C HIS A 201 -20.79 -26.39 11.64
N PRO A 202 -21.88 -27.05 12.09
CA PRO A 202 -22.66 -27.95 11.25
C PRO A 202 -23.38 -27.23 10.09
N GLU A 203 -23.72 -25.95 10.22
CA GLU A 203 -24.38 -25.20 9.14
C GLU A 203 -23.40 -24.53 8.17
N LEU A 204 -22.15 -24.25 8.60
CA LEU A 204 -21.18 -23.58 7.74
C LEU A 204 -20.48 -24.58 6.83
N SER A 205 -20.31 -25.83 7.26
CA SER A 205 -19.63 -26.85 6.47
C SER A 205 -20.36 -27.15 5.15
N PRO A 206 -21.70 -27.34 5.12
CA PRO A 206 -22.42 -27.55 3.86
C PRO A 206 -22.36 -26.33 2.95
N LEU A 207 -22.54 -25.11 3.50
CA LEU A 207 -22.51 -23.88 2.72
C LEU A 207 -21.19 -23.66 1.98
N ARG A 208 -20.06 -24.17 2.48
CA ARG A 208 -18.78 -24.08 1.78
C ARG A 208 -18.64 -25.07 0.64
N ALA A 209 -19.32 -26.22 0.71
CA ALA A 209 -19.31 -27.20 -0.36
C ALA A 209 -20.09 -26.73 -1.59
N ASP A 210 -20.99 -25.76 -1.41
CA ASP A 210 -21.82 -25.18 -2.46
C ASP A 210 -21.10 -24.08 -3.29
N PHE A 211 -19.89 -23.65 -2.88
CA PHE A 211 -19.07 -22.62 -3.55
C PHE A 211 -17.79 -23.19 -4.16
#